data_AF-A0A849DQY5-F1
#
_entry.id   AF-A0A849DQY5-F1
#
_cell.length_a   1.000
_cell.length_b   1.000
_cell.length_c   1.000
_cell.angle_alpha   90.00
_cell.angle_beta   90.00
_cell.angle_gamma   90.00
#
_symmetry.space_group_name_H-M   'P 1'
#
loop_
_entity.id
_entity.type
_entity.pdbx_description
1 polymer ?
#
loop_
_entity_poly.entity_id
_entity_poly.type
_entity_poly.pdbx_seq_one_letter_code
_entity_poly.pdbx_strand_id
1 'polypeptide(L)'
;MTTASVLPISSVPQRPGTRPLPYFGRSHPLAEVAGRHCAARHRLSGVARLGGVACGACWERAIRDDERVAVEHDLSRDIVPDPTYVDEIAVELACRGQRVELTRADQVAAVAHLAGRGWPVTRIALRLGTSVAQAKALLEGSLRVVDRGA
;
A
#
# COMPACT_ATOMS: atom_id res chain seq x y z
N MET A 1 22.15 12.17 -44.34
CA MET A 1 20.74 11.83 -44.03
C MET A 1 20.66 10.31 -43.96
N THR A 2 20.78 9.74 -42.75
CA THR A 2 20.91 8.29 -42.56
C THR A 2 19.66 7.78 -41.87
N THR A 3 18.82 7.06 -42.61
CA THR A 3 17.61 6.40 -42.09
C THR A 3 18.01 5.15 -41.33
N ALA A 4 17.82 5.15 -40.00
CA ALA A 4 17.93 3.96 -39.18
C ALA A 4 16.71 3.06 -39.42
N SER A 5 16.97 1.87 -39.95
CA SER A 5 15.97 0.81 -40.15
C SER A 5 15.66 0.16 -38.80
N VAL A 6 14.42 0.28 -38.33
CA VAL A 6 13.93 -0.37 -37.11
C VAL A 6 13.51 -1.79 -37.47
N LEU A 7 14.21 -2.78 -36.93
CA LEU A 7 13.84 -4.19 -37.08
C LEU A 7 12.54 -4.49 -36.31
N PRO A 8 11.66 -5.36 -36.84
CA PRO A 8 10.44 -5.75 -36.13
C PRO A 8 10.78 -6.59 -34.90
N ILE A 9 10.19 -6.22 -33.76
CA ILE A 9 10.29 -6.98 -32.52
C ILE A 9 9.52 -8.29 -32.74
N SER A 10 10.25 -9.39 -32.97
CA SER A 10 9.66 -10.72 -33.12
C SER A 10 8.86 -11.09 -31.87
N SER A 11 7.61 -11.49 -32.10
CA SER A 11 6.68 -12.02 -31.11
C SER A 11 7.33 -13.19 -30.35
N VAL A 12 7.59 -13.01 -29.05
CA VAL A 12 8.06 -14.10 -28.19
C VAL A 12 6.90 -15.11 -28.03
N PRO A 13 7.07 -16.39 -28.41
CA PRO A 13 6.02 -17.38 -28.22
C PRO A 13 5.78 -17.61 -26.72
N GLN A 14 4.52 -17.47 -26.30
CA GLN A 14 4.14 -17.71 -24.92
C GLN A 14 4.23 -19.21 -24.61
N ARG A 15 5.04 -19.59 -23.61
CA ARG A 15 5.08 -20.95 -23.09
C ARG A 15 3.74 -21.27 -22.39
N PRO A 16 3.04 -22.36 -22.74
CA PRO A 16 1.86 -22.77 -22.00
C PRO A 16 2.28 -23.29 -20.61
N GLY A 17 1.74 -22.68 -19.54
CA GLY A 17 1.91 -23.17 -18.16
C GLY A 17 2.35 -22.15 -17.11
N THR A 18 2.66 -20.89 -17.46
CA THR A 18 2.93 -19.86 -16.44
C THR A 18 1.64 -19.45 -15.74
N ARG A 19 1.53 -19.74 -14.43
CA ARG A 19 0.56 -19.09 -13.54
C ARG A 19 0.59 -17.57 -13.80
N PRO A 20 -0.57 -16.87 -13.79
CA PRO A 20 -0.59 -15.43 -13.94
C PRO A 20 0.38 -14.83 -12.95
N LEU A 21 1.33 -14.04 -13.44
CA LEU A 21 2.27 -13.33 -12.59
C LEU A 21 1.43 -12.41 -11.68
N PRO A 22 1.40 -12.65 -10.36
CA PRO A 22 0.42 -12.01 -9.46
C PRO A 22 0.57 -10.49 -9.43
N TYR A 23 1.75 -9.99 -9.80
CA TYR A 23 2.08 -8.58 -9.85
C TYR A 23 1.51 -7.82 -11.05
N PHE A 24 1.02 -8.47 -12.11
CA PHE A 24 0.37 -7.78 -13.25
C PHE A 24 -1.12 -8.09 -13.36
N GLY A 25 -1.77 -8.35 -12.22
CA GLY A 25 -3.21 -8.61 -12.11
C GLY A 25 -4.06 -7.34 -11.91
N ARG A 26 -5.37 -7.53 -11.74
CA ARG A 26 -6.34 -6.45 -11.52
C ARG A 26 -6.15 -5.67 -10.21
N SER A 27 -5.48 -6.28 -9.22
CA SER A 27 -5.16 -5.65 -7.94
C SER A 27 -3.92 -4.75 -8.01
N HIS A 28 -3.20 -4.73 -9.13
CA HIS A 28 -2.05 -3.85 -9.28
C HIS A 28 -2.50 -2.38 -9.37
N PRO A 29 -1.86 -1.42 -8.68
CA PRO A 29 -2.26 -0.01 -8.69
C PRO A 29 -2.37 0.60 -10.10
N LEU A 30 -1.47 0.21 -11.01
CA LEU A 30 -1.46 0.68 -12.39
C LEU A 30 -2.33 -0.13 -13.37
N ALA A 31 -3.11 -1.11 -12.89
CA ALA A 31 -3.89 -2.00 -13.76
C ALA A 31 -4.90 -1.25 -14.62
N GLU A 32 -5.61 -0.28 -14.04
CA GLU A 32 -6.59 0.52 -14.77
C GLU A 32 -5.92 1.38 -15.86
N VAL A 33 -4.79 2.02 -15.54
CA VAL A 33 -4.03 2.86 -16.47
C VAL A 33 -3.50 2.01 -17.64
N ALA A 34 -2.88 0.87 -17.35
CA ALA A 34 -2.39 -0.07 -18.36
C ALA A 34 -3.54 -0.60 -19.24
N GLY A 35 -4.70 -0.90 -18.64
CA GLY A 35 -5.91 -1.31 -19.33
C GLY A 35 -6.41 -0.25 -20.32
N ARG A 36 -6.45 1.03 -19.90
CA ARG A 36 -6.82 2.15 -20.78
C ARG A 36 -5.85 2.32 -21.95
N HIS A 37 -4.54 2.24 -21.71
CA HIS A 37 -3.55 2.26 -22.79
C HIS A 37 -3.75 1.11 -23.79
N CYS A 38 -4.00 -0.10 -23.28
CA CYS A 38 -4.20 -1.27 -24.11
C CYS A 38 -5.49 -1.16 -24.95
N ALA A 39 -6.59 -0.73 -24.35
CA ALA A 39 -7.86 -0.54 -25.05
C ALA A 39 -7.75 0.51 -26.16
N ALA A 40 -7.12 1.65 -25.87
CA ALA A 40 -6.95 2.74 -26.84
C ALA A 40 -6.06 2.33 -28.03
N ARG A 41 -4.98 1.59 -27.76
CA ARG A 41 -4.01 1.19 -28.79
C ARG A 41 -4.47 0.00 -29.63
N HIS A 42 -5.16 -0.96 -29.02
CA HIS A 42 -5.43 -2.25 -29.65
C HIS A 42 -6.88 -2.45 -30.08
N ARG A 43 -7.84 -1.59 -29.69
CA ARG A 43 -9.24 -1.60 -30.17
C ARG A 43 -9.82 -3.02 -30.39
N LEU A 44 -9.75 -3.88 -29.36
CA LEU A 44 -10.21 -5.30 -29.33
C LEU A 44 -9.29 -6.38 -29.92
N SER A 45 -8.13 -6.05 -30.47
CA SER A 45 -7.22 -7.06 -31.05
C SER A 45 -6.63 -8.01 -30.01
N GLY A 46 -6.51 -9.29 -30.40
CA GLY A 46 -6.13 -10.46 -29.59
C GLY A 46 -4.68 -10.49 -29.11
N VAL A 47 -4.15 -9.34 -28.68
CA VAL A 47 -2.84 -9.27 -28.03
C VAL A 47 -2.88 -10.06 -26.73
N ALA A 48 -1.83 -10.83 -26.50
CA ALA A 48 -1.73 -11.59 -25.27
C ALA A 48 -1.60 -10.64 -24.07
N ARG A 49 -2.44 -10.85 -23.07
CA ARG A 49 -2.55 -9.97 -21.89
C ARG A 49 -1.87 -10.60 -20.69
N LEU A 50 -0.99 -9.84 -20.05
CA LEU A 50 -0.42 -10.19 -18.75
C LEU A 50 -1.49 -9.95 -17.68
N GLY A 51 -1.74 -10.97 -16.85
CA GLY A 51 -2.75 -10.96 -15.79
C GLY A 51 -4.18 -10.65 -16.25
N GLY A 52 -4.48 -10.80 -17.56
CA GLY A 52 -5.78 -10.48 -18.14
C GLY A 52 -6.09 -8.99 -18.30
N VAL A 53 -5.15 -8.09 -18.00
CA VAL A 53 -5.36 -6.63 -18.01
C VAL A 53 -4.90 -6.00 -19.31
N ALA A 54 -3.60 -6.05 -19.60
CA ALA A 54 -2.96 -5.35 -20.72
C ALA A 54 -1.80 -6.16 -21.30
N CYS A 55 -1.36 -5.82 -22.52
CA CYS A 55 -0.13 -6.39 -23.10
C CYS A 55 1.12 -5.82 -22.41
N GLY A 56 2.27 -6.50 -22.54
CA GLY A 56 3.52 -6.10 -21.88
C GLY A 56 3.96 -4.65 -22.18
N ALA A 57 3.84 -4.21 -23.44
CA ALA A 57 4.21 -2.84 -23.82
C ALA A 57 3.30 -1.76 -23.18
N CYS A 58 2.02 -2.07 -22.95
CA CYS A 58 1.11 -1.13 -22.29
C CYS A 58 1.33 -1.10 -20.78
N TRP A 59 1.73 -2.22 -20.17
CA TRP A 59 2.20 -2.26 -18.79
C TRP A 59 3.46 -1.44 -18.59
N GLU A 60 4.48 -1.64 -19.43
CA GLU A 60 5.72 -0.87 -19.36
C GLU A 60 5.48 0.63 -19.53
N ARG A 61 4.61 1.01 -20.47
CA ARG A 61 4.21 2.41 -20.62
C ARG A 61 3.60 2.98 -19.35
N ALA A 62 2.63 2.28 -18.74
CA ALA A 62 2.00 2.76 -17.51
C ALA A 62 3.03 2.93 -16.37
N ILE A 63 3.98 2.00 -16.24
CA ILE A 63 5.06 2.08 -15.24
C ILE A 63 5.98 3.28 -15.52
N ARG A 64 6.38 3.52 -16.78
CA ARG A 64 7.23 4.68 -17.12
C ARG A 64 6.50 6.01 -16.97
N ASP A 65 5.19 6.04 -17.21
CA ASP A 65 4.37 7.23 -16.98
C ASP A 65 4.32 7.54 -15.47
N ASP A 66 4.13 6.52 -14.63
CA ASP A 66 4.16 6.64 -13.16
C ASP A 66 5.56 7.04 -12.63
N GLU A 67 6.63 6.41 -13.13
CA GLU A 67 8.01 6.75 -12.75
C GLU A 67 8.34 8.21 -13.11
N ARG A 68 7.85 8.71 -14.25
CA ARG A 68 8.07 10.11 -14.63
C ARG A 68 7.43 11.08 -13.65
N VAL A 69 6.22 10.79 -13.18
CA VAL A 69 5.56 11.58 -12.13
C VAL A 69 6.40 11.54 -10.85
N ALA A 70 6.88 10.36 -10.44
CA ALA A 70 7.73 10.25 -9.25
C ALA A 70 9.02 11.08 -9.38
N VAL A 71 9.69 11.04 -10.53
CA VAL A 71 10.92 11.83 -10.78
C VAL A 71 10.64 13.32 -10.85
N GLU A 72 9.58 13.74 -11.56
CA GLU A 72 9.22 15.16 -11.71
C GLU A 72 8.88 15.82 -10.37
N HIS A 73 8.30 15.05 -9.45
CA HIS A 73 7.91 15.53 -8.12
C HIS A 73 8.91 15.16 -7.01
N ASP A 74 10.11 14.66 -7.36
CA ASP A 74 11.14 14.23 -6.41
C ASP A 74 10.59 13.29 -5.31
N LEU A 75 9.67 12.39 -5.70
CA LEU A 75 9.08 11.40 -4.80
C LEU A 75 10.09 10.29 -4.52
N SER A 76 10.20 9.90 -3.25
CA SER A 76 11.02 8.76 -2.85
C SER A 76 10.55 7.48 -3.54
N ARG A 77 11.50 6.74 -4.10
CA ARG A 77 11.27 5.40 -4.66
C ARG A 77 11.11 4.33 -3.58
N ASP A 78 11.67 4.60 -2.40
CA ASP A 78 11.60 3.74 -1.24
C ASP A 78 10.52 4.25 -0.30
N ILE A 79 9.56 3.39 0.01
CA ILE A 79 8.58 3.64 1.06
C ILE A 79 9.21 3.14 2.35
N VAL A 80 9.75 4.06 3.14
CA VAL A 80 10.13 3.78 4.53
C VAL A 80 8.89 4.06 5.38
N PRO A 81 8.25 3.04 5.98
CA PRO A 81 7.13 3.28 6.87
C PRO A 81 7.60 4.14 8.04
N ASP A 82 6.91 5.25 8.30
CA ASP A 82 7.18 6.06 9.48
C ASP A 82 6.74 5.25 10.72
N PRO A 83 7.68 4.82 11.59
CA PRO A 83 7.35 4.02 12.76
C PRO A 83 6.55 4.79 13.82
N THR A 84 6.44 6.11 13.67
CA THR A 84 5.70 7.02 14.56
C THR A 84 4.37 7.48 13.99
N TYR A 85 4.09 7.18 12.71
CA TYR A 85 2.80 7.49 12.10
C TYR A 85 1.67 6.74 12.80
N VAL A 86 0.60 7.46 13.09
CA VAL A 86 -0.61 6.93 13.73
C VAL A 86 -1.73 6.95 12.69
N ASP A 87 -2.30 5.78 12.40
CA ASP A 87 -3.52 5.66 11.62
C ASP A 87 -4.72 5.96 12.52
N GLU A 88 -5.20 7.21 12.46
CA GLU A 88 -6.32 7.69 13.27
C GLU A 88 -7.61 6.88 13.04
N ILE A 89 -7.82 6.37 11.82
CA ILE A 89 -8.99 5.55 11.49
C ILE A 89 -8.87 4.20 12.18
N ALA A 90 -7.72 3.54 12.08
CA ALA A 90 -7.47 2.27 12.77
C ALA A 90 -7.64 2.43 14.31
N VAL A 91 -7.08 3.51 14.88
CA VAL A 91 -7.25 3.85 16.30
C VAL A 91 -8.73 4.02 16.66
N GLU A 92 -9.49 4.78 15.87
CA GLU A 92 -10.91 5.01 16.13
C GLU A 92 -11.73 3.71 16.07
N LEU A 93 -11.52 2.89 15.04
CA LEU A 93 -12.22 1.61 14.88
C LEU A 93 -11.91 0.66 16.06
N ALA A 94 -10.64 0.60 16.48
CA ALA A 94 -10.23 -0.18 17.65
C ALA A 94 -10.88 0.35 18.94
N CYS A 95 -10.94 1.66 19.13
CA CYS A 95 -11.61 2.27 20.28
C CYS A 95 -13.12 1.96 20.30
N ARG A 96 -13.75 1.86 19.13
CA ARG A 96 -15.14 1.39 18.96
C ARG A 96 -15.30 -0.11 19.19
N GLY A 97 -14.21 -0.86 19.32
CA GLY A 97 -14.17 -2.30 19.61
C GLY A 97 -14.15 -3.19 18.37
N GLN A 98 -13.87 -2.63 17.20
CA GLN A 98 -13.62 -3.42 16.00
C GLN A 98 -12.23 -4.04 16.06
N ARG A 99 -12.08 -5.24 15.50
CA ARG A 99 -10.79 -5.92 15.39
C ARG A 99 -10.08 -5.43 14.13
N VAL A 100 -9.06 -4.61 14.32
CA VAL A 100 -8.15 -4.11 13.28
C VAL A 100 -6.71 -4.40 13.71
N GLU A 101 -5.82 -4.61 12.76
CA GLU A 101 -4.40 -4.70 13.05
C GLU A 101 -3.88 -3.30 13.41
N LEU A 102 -3.19 -3.20 14.55
CA LEU A 102 -2.66 -1.93 15.05
C LEU A 102 -1.14 -2.01 15.12
N THR A 103 -0.47 -0.99 14.58
CA THR A 103 0.96 -0.80 14.82
C THR A 103 1.20 -0.42 16.29
N ARG A 104 2.47 -0.38 16.70
CA ARG A 104 2.81 0.06 18.06
C ARG A 104 2.38 1.51 18.31
N ALA A 105 2.56 2.39 17.32
CA ALA A 105 2.15 3.79 17.43
C ALA A 105 0.63 3.90 17.61
N ASP A 106 -0.15 3.14 16.83
CA ASP A 106 -1.62 3.11 16.96
C ASP A 106 -2.07 2.56 18.32
N GLN A 107 -1.41 1.51 18.82
CA GLN A 107 -1.72 0.95 20.14
C GLN A 107 -1.48 1.97 21.27
N VAL A 108 -0.38 2.72 21.20
CA VAL A 108 -0.09 3.80 22.16
C VAL A 108 -1.17 4.88 22.10
N ALA A 109 -1.54 5.32 20.89
CA ALA A 109 -2.58 6.33 20.69
C ALA A 109 -3.95 5.86 21.18
N ALA A 110 -4.36 4.63 20.86
CA ALA A 110 -5.64 4.06 21.30
C ALA A 110 -5.72 3.91 22.82
N VAL A 111 -4.65 3.46 23.48
CA VAL A 111 -4.58 3.36 24.94
C VAL A 111 -4.68 4.74 25.59
N ALA A 112 -3.92 5.72 25.09
CA ALA A 112 -3.95 7.10 25.60
C ALA A 112 -5.35 7.72 25.43
N HIS A 113 -6.00 7.52 24.28
CA HIS A 113 -7.34 8.03 24.01
C HIS A 113 -8.40 7.46 24.96
N LEU A 114 -8.40 6.13 25.17
CA LEU A 114 -9.35 5.49 26.08
C LEU A 114 -9.07 5.86 27.55
N ALA A 115 -7.79 5.97 27.94
CA ALA A 115 -7.42 6.43 29.28
C ALA A 115 -7.85 7.89 29.53
N GLY A 116 -7.69 8.77 28.54
CA GLY A 116 -8.17 10.16 28.60
C GLY A 116 -9.69 10.27 28.76
N ARG A 117 -10.44 9.24 28.35
CA ARG A 117 -11.89 9.10 28.62
C ARG A 117 -12.20 8.50 30.00
N GLY A 118 -11.19 8.30 30.85
CA GLY A 118 -11.32 7.75 32.19
C GLY A 118 -11.53 6.22 32.25
N TRP A 119 -11.21 5.48 31.18
CA TRP A 119 -11.39 4.03 31.20
C TRP A 119 -10.31 3.34 32.06
N PRO A 120 -10.67 2.36 32.90
CA PRO A 120 -9.68 1.59 33.64
C PRO A 120 -8.86 0.68 32.71
N VAL A 121 -7.59 0.47 33.03
CA VAL A 121 -6.63 -0.29 32.20
C VAL A 121 -7.15 -1.69 31.84
N THR A 122 -7.85 -2.36 32.75
CA THR A 122 -8.45 -3.67 32.49
C THR A 122 -9.49 -3.64 31.38
N ARG A 123 -10.32 -2.60 31.33
CA ARG A 123 -11.33 -2.39 30.28
C ARG A 123 -10.70 -2.00 28.95
N ILE A 124 -9.62 -1.22 28.99
CA ILE A 124 -8.82 -0.88 27.80
C ILE A 124 -8.21 -2.15 27.21
N ALA A 125 -7.57 -2.98 28.04
CA ALA A 125 -6.96 -4.24 27.61
C ALA A 125 -7.99 -5.16 26.94
N LEU A 126 -9.16 -5.35 27.58
CA LEU A 126 -10.26 -6.11 27.01
C LEU A 126 -10.75 -5.52 25.69
N ARG A 127 -10.90 -4.20 25.59
CA ARG A 127 -11.38 -3.49 24.40
C ARG A 127 -10.44 -3.68 23.21
N LEU A 128 -9.13 -3.58 23.44
CA LEU A 128 -8.12 -3.68 22.38
C LEU A 128 -7.65 -5.13 22.14
N GLY A 129 -8.20 -6.11 22.86
CA GLY A 129 -7.79 -7.52 22.72
C GLY A 129 -6.34 -7.77 23.14
N THR A 130 -5.85 -7.04 24.14
CA THR A 130 -4.47 -7.13 24.65
C THR A 130 -4.43 -7.53 26.13
N SER A 131 -3.24 -7.78 26.67
CA SER A 131 -3.04 -8.05 28.09
C SER A 131 -3.05 -6.76 28.91
N VAL A 132 -3.44 -6.86 30.19
CA VAL A 132 -3.39 -5.72 31.14
C VAL A 132 -1.97 -5.18 31.30
N ALA A 133 -0.97 -6.08 31.31
CA ALA A 133 0.44 -5.70 31.40
C ALA A 133 0.90 -4.89 30.17
N GLN A 134 0.51 -5.33 28.97
CA GLN A 134 0.82 -4.60 27.73
C GLN A 134 0.11 -3.24 27.68
N ALA A 135 -1.17 -3.17 28.02
CA ALA A 135 -1.91 -1.91 28.08
C ALA A 135 -1.27 -0.92 29.06
N LYS A 136 -0.82 -1.40 30.23
CA LYS A 136 -0.11 -0.57 31.21
C LYS A 136 1.23 -0.07 30.67
N ALA A 137 2.04 -0.94 30.07
CA ALA A 137 3.34 -0.55 29.50
C ALA A 137 3.20 0.48 28.36
N LEU A 138 2.16 0.36 27.54
CA LEU A 138 1.86 1.32 26.48
C LEU A 138 1.46 2.69 27.05
N LEU A 139 0.65 2.71 28.11
CA LEU A 139 0.23 3.94 28.79
C LEU A 139 1.41 4.64 29.48
N GLU A 140 2.28 3.90 30.16
CA GLU A 140 3.49 4.46 30.75
C GLU A 140 4.45 5.01 29.68
N GLY A 141 4.52 4.34 28.53
CA GLY A 141 5.29 4.80 27.37
C GLY A 141 4.74 6.10 26.77
N SER A 142 3.42 6.26 26.70
CA SER A 142 2.80 7.47 26.12
C SER A 142 3.10 8.73 26.94
N LEU A 143 3.06 8.62 28.26
CA LEU A 143 3.33 9.75 29.17
C LEU A 143 4.76 10.29 29.01
N ARG A 144 5.74 9.42 28.76
CA ARG A 144 7.15 9.82 28.58
C ARG A 144 7.43 10.53 27.26
N VAL A 145 6.60 10.33 26.24
CA VAL A 145 6.75 10.99 24.93
C VAL A 145 6.29 12.45 25.04
N VAL A 146 5.23 12.71 25.81
CA VAL A 146 4.70 14.07 26.03
C VAL A 146 5.72 14.95 26.77
N ASP A 147 6.45 14.39 27.74
CA ASP A 147 7.44 15.14 28.54
C ASP A 147 8.72 15.57 27.79
N ARG A 148 8.98 15.06 26.57
CA ARG A 148 10.18 15.40 25.78
C ARG A 148 9.92 16.44 24.68
N GLY A 149 8.67 16.87 24.51
CA GLY A 149 8.26 17.84 23.49
C GLY A 149 7.80 19.19 24.04
N ALA A 150 7.99 19.44 25.34
CA ALA A 150 7.64 20.69 26.02
C ALA A 150 8.87 21.56 26.33
#